data_AF-A0A2S0L802-F1
#
_entry.id   AF-A0A2S0L802-F1
#
_cell.length_a   1.000
_cell.length_b   1.000
_cell.length_c   1.000
_cell.angle_alpha   90.00
_cell.angle_beta   90.00
_cell.angle_gamma   90.00
#
_symmetry.space_group_name_H-M   'P 1'
#
loop_
_entity.id
_entity.type
_entity.pdbx_description
1 polymer ?
#
loop_
_entity_poly.entity_id
_entity_poly.type
_entity_poly.pdbx_seq_one_letter_code
_entity_poly.pdbx_strand_id
1 'polypeptide(L)'
;MACNQGQKTVTTTEALTDTIRPIVIDTAAAACPKDTIIAPPLSKTDSLLQKLKVQYGEDYDGYMNAVRSLVLSKMKKSILKNTCLEEFYLQELAKTTNDSIVITLPFDLHGYDCGAPDAYTTEVRFSLPKETPIVFPDLLPFYEKQTGFEEYHFKDTYELIEATSKHVIYHCETRRRTLVLFFPKVKGSWRGNVNYFVGVGRNRFNGKNIYTVREKFRDDKPANEWNIAPYMLTRFNQIEYEYMLAD
;
A
#
# COMPACT_ATOMS: atom_id res chain seq x y z
N MET A 1 -5.57 -22.22 -36.68
CA MET A 1 -6.23 -20.97 -36.24
C MET A 1 -5.48 -20.49 -35.02
N ALA A 2 -4.69 -19.43 -35.15
CA ALA A 2 -3.92 -18.87 -34.04
C ALA A 2 -4.80 -17.84 -33.31
N CYS A 3 -5.08 -18.07 -32.03
CA CYS A 3 -5.87 -17.17 -31.19
C CYS A 3 -4.89 -16.19 -30.51
N ASN A 4 -4.97 -14.92 -30.91
CA ASN A 4 -4.22 -13.81 -30.35
C ASN A 4 -4.76 -13.52 -28.93
N GLN A 5 -3.98 -13.82 -27.89
CA GLN A 5 -4.27 -13.35 -26.52
C GLN A 5 -3.72 -11.93 -26.38
N GLY A 6 -4.62 -10.95 -26.29
CA GLY A 6 -4.26 -9.55 -26.10
C GLY A 6 -3.80 -9.28 -24.67
N GLN A 7 -2.48 -9.32 -24.44
CA GLN A 7 -1.87 -8.82 -23.21
C GLN A 7 -2.06 -7.30 -23.11
N LYS A 8 -2.61 -6.82 -21.98
CA LYS A 8 -2.74 -5.39 -21.70
C LYS A 8 -1.54 -4.89 -20.89
N THR A 9 -0.60 -4.27 -21.59
CA THR A 9 0.60 -3.64 -21.01
C THR A 9 0.27 -2.27 -20.42
N VAL A 10 0.65 -2.02 -19.16
CA VAL A 10 0.66 -0.67 -18.57
C VAL A 10 2.11 -0.21 -18.48
N THR A 11 2.50 0.72 -19.35
CA THR A 11 3.83 1.34 -19.34
C THR A 11 3.80 2.61 -18.50
N THR A 12 4.79 2.83 -17.63
CA THR A 12 5.03 4.16 -17.04
C THR A 12 6.54 4.37 -16.95
N THR A 13 7.08 5.26 -17.78
CA THR A 13 8.48 5.66 -17.75
C THR A 13 8.50 7.15 -18.00
N GLU A 14 8.62 7.95 -16.94
CA GLU A 14 9.05 9.34 -17.06
C GLU A 14 10.17 9.56 -16.04
N ALA A 15 11.36 9.82 -16.57
CA ALA A 15 12.54 10.14 -15.80
C ALA A 15 12.44 11.58 -15.29
N LEU A 16 12.55 11.77 -13.97
CA LEU A 16 12.71 13.08 -13.36
C LEU A 16 14.20 13.37 -13.21
N THR A 17 14.76 14.09 -14.18
CA THR A 17 15.97 14.89 -13.99
C THR A 17 15.57 16.18 -13.30
N ASP A 18 15.99 16.42 -12.05
CA ASP A 18 16.34 17.79 -11.69
C ASP A 18 17.36 17.92 -10.56
N THR A 19 18.41 18.65 -10.92
CA THR A 19 19.49 19.32 -10.18
C THR A 19 19.50 19.28 -8.65
N ILE A 20 20.47 18.56 -8.09
CA ILE A 20 20.94 18.69 -6.70
C ILE A 20 21.80 19.96 -6.61
N ARG A 21 21.38 20.95 -5.80
CA ARG A 21 22.26 22.05 -5.37
C ARG A 21 23.14 21.57 -4.21
N PRO A 22 24.45 21.84 -4.19
CA PRO A 22 25.30 21.51 -3.06
C PRO A 22 25.08 22.53 -1.92
N ILE A 23 24.96 22.03 -0.69
CA ILE A 23 24.93 22.84 0.53
C ILE A 23 26.38 23.15 0.92
N VAL A 24 26.71 24.44 0.96
CA VAL A 24 27.98 24.98 1.49
C VAL A 24 27.80 25.19 3.00
N ILE A 25 28.74 24.69 3.80
CA ILE A 25 28.83 24.96 5.24
C ILE A 25 30.08 25.80 5.46
N ASP A 26 29.89 27.03 5.91
CA ASP A 26 30.96 27.93 6.33
C ASP A 26 30.97 28.06 7.86
N THR A 27 32.17 28.21 8.42
CA THR A 27 32.47 28.02 9.86
C THR A 27 32.88 29.34 10.52
N ALA A 28 32.38 29.68 11.72
CA ALA A 28 33.12 30.48 12.72
C ALA A 28 32.44 30.55 14.11
N ALA A 29 33.27 30.51 15.16
CA ALA A 29 33.01 30.49 16.62
C ALA A 29 32.52 31.85 17.21
N ALA A 30 32.14 32.08 18.49
CA ALA A 30 32.55 31.53 19.80
C ALA A 30 31.63 31.92 21.00
N ALA A 31 31.64 31.08 22.07
CA ALA A 31 31.42 31.24 23.54
C ALA A 31 30.22 32.06 24.13
N CYS A 32 29.52 31.66 25.23
CA CYS A 32 29.94 31.28 26.60
C CYS A 32 28.89 30.38 27.33
N PRO A 33 29.22 29.73 28.48
CA PRO A 33 28.56 28.51 28.96
C PRO A 33 27.34 28.75 29.86
N LYS A 34 26.29 27.93 29.69
CA LYS A 34 25.25 27.69 30.70
C LYS A 34 25.06 26.19 30.86
N ASP A 35 25.01 25.76 32.12
CA ASP A 35 24.81 24.39 32.55
C ASP A 35 23.68 23.74 31.75
N THR A 36 24.07 22.83 30.86
CA THR A 36 23.15 22.09 30.02
C THR A 36 23.04 20.71 30.61
N ILE A 37 21.86 20.37 31.12
CA ILE A 37 21.45 18.98 31.27
C ILE A 37 21.64 18.36 29.88
N ILE A 38 22.70 17.56 29.70
CA ILE A 38 22.97 16.90 28.43
C ILE A 38 21.87 15.85 28.28
N ALA A 39 20.80 16.23 27.58
CA ALA A 39 19.90 15.26 27.00
C ALA A 39 20.79 14.26 26.22
N PRO A 40 20.61 12.94 26.42
CA PRO A 40 21.41 11.95 25.73
C PRO A 40 21.42 12.26 24.23
N PRO A 41 22.56 12.10 23.53
CA PRO A 41 22.66 12.46 22.13
C PRO A 41 21.60 11.70 21.33
N LEU A 42 20.66 12.45 20.75
CA LEU A 42 19.64 11.92 19.85
C LEU A 42 20.32 11.11 18.74
N SER A 43 19.74 9.96 18.39
CA SER A 43 20.25 9.18 17.27
C SER A 43 20.27 10.05 16.00
N LYS A 44 21.11 9.71 15.02
CA LYS A 44 21.15 10.45 13.74
C LYS A 44 19.77 10.51 13.08
N THR A 45 18.96 9.47 13.26
CA THR A 45 17.60 9.40 12.74
C THR A 45 16.66 10.34 13.48
N ASP A 46 16.71 10.40 14.82
CA ASP A 46 15.87 11.30 15.61
C ASP A 46 16.19 12.78 15.32
N SER A 47 17.49 13.10 15.13
CA SER A 47 17.91 14.43 14.71
C SER A 47 17.36 14.83 13.34
N LEU A 48 17.22 13.87 12.42
CA LEU A 48 16.66 14.10 11.09
C LEU A 48 15.14 14.25 11.12
N LEU A 49 14.43 13.40 11.89
CA LEU A 49 12.99 13.53 12.10
C LEU A 49 12.63 14.88 12.73
N GLN A 50 13.40 15.33 13.72
CA GLN A 50 13.20 16.63 14.35
C GLN A 50 13.40 17.79 13.35
N LYS A 51 14.41 17.71 12.48
CA LYS A 51 14.62 18.71 11.41
C LYS A 51 13.44 18.75 10.43
N LEU A 52 12.93 17.59 10.03
CA LEU A 52 11.75 17.52 9.16
C LEU A 52 10.52 18.11 9.86
N LYS A 53 10.27 17.80 11.14
CA LYS A 53 9.17 18.39 11.92
C LYS A 53 9.25 19.91 11.96
N VAL A 54 10.45 20.47 12.19
CA VAL A 54 10.67 21.93 12.18
C VAL A 54 10.49 22.54 10.78
N GLN A 55 10.97 21.86 9.73
CA GLN A 55 10.89 22.37 8.36
C GLN A 55 9.46 22.45 7.84
N TYR A 56 8.65 21.42 8.10
CA TYR A 56 7.29 21.32 7.56
C TYR A 56 6.24 21.95 8.50
N GLY A 57 6.53 22.10 9.80
CA GLY A 57 5.64 22.81 10.73
C GLY A 57 4.24 22.19 10.77
N GLU A 58 3.23 22.94 10.31
CA GLU A 58 1.83 22.50 10.23
C GLU A 58 1.48 21.71 8.96
N ASP A 59 2.38 21.66 7.95
CA ASP A 59 2.21 20.87 6.73
C ASP A 59 2.44 19.37 7.00
N TYR A 60 1.42 18.73 7.58
CA TYR A 60 1.45 17.32 7.92
C TYR A 60 1.67 16.42 6.69
N ASP A 61 1.01 16.72 5.57
CA ASP A 61 1.15 15.92 4.35
C ASP A 61 2.57 16.06 3.77
N GLY A 62 3.12 17.26 3.74
CA GLY A 62 4.52 17.50 3.35
C GLY A 62 5.51 16.77 4.24
N TYR A 63 5.30 16.83 5.56
CA TYR A 63 6.08 16.07 6.54
C TYR A 63 6.05 14.56 6.26
N MET A 64 4.86 13.97 6.13
CA MET A 64 4.71 12.53 5.90
C MET A 64 5.31 12.08 4.57
N ASN A 65 5.22 12.90 3.51
CA ASN A 65 5.87 12.61 2.24
C ASN A 65 7.40 12.64 2.35
N ALA A 66 7.96 13.55 3.16
CA ALA A 66 9.41 13.61 3.39
C ALA A 66 9.91 12.39 4.18
N VAL A 67 9.20 12.00 5.25
CA VAL A 67 9.51 10.81 6.04
C VAL A 67 9.42 9.54 5.17
N ARG A 68 8.35 9.39 4.38
CA ARG A 68 8.20 8.29 3.40
C ARG A 68 9.36 8.22 2.42
N SER A 69 9.76 9.36 1.86
CA SER A 69 10.88 9.44 0.91
C SER A 69 12.19 8.99 1.55
N LEU A 70 12.39 9.32 2.82
CA LEU A 70 13.54 8.87 3.60
C LEU A 70 13.52 7.35 3.84
N VAL A 71 12.39 6.76 4.23
CA VAL A 71 12.23 5.29 4.33
C VAL A 71 12.55 4.63 3.00
N LEU A 72 11.96 5.12 1.90
CA LEU A 72 12.19 4.59 0.57
C LEU A 72 13.67 4.67 0.15
N SER A 73 14.39 5.72 0.58
CA SER A 73 15.82 5.87 0.33
C SER A 73 16.67 4.84 1.07
N LYS A 74 16.27 4.45 2.30
CA LYS A 74 16.94 3.43 3.10
C LYS A 74 16.66 2.01 2.62
N MET A 75 15.51 1.76 1.98
CA MET A 75 15.20 0.45 1.44
C MET A 75 16.24 0.04 0.38
N LYS A 76 16.61 -1.26 0.34
CA LYS A 76 17.52 -1.78 -0.69
C LYS A 76 16.95 -1.50 -2.09
N LYS A 77 17.81 -1.35 -3.11
CA LYS A 77 17.39 -1.09 -4.49
C LYS A 77 16.52 -2.26 -4.99
N SER A 78 15.21 -2.12 -4.86
CA SER A 78 14.19 -3.06 -5.31
C SER A 78 13.60 -2.58 -6.63
N ILE A 79 13.30 -3.52 -7.52
CA ILE A 79 12.52 -3.30 -8.75
C ILE A 79 11.14 -2.67 -8.46
N LEU A 80 10.66 -2.74 -7.22
CA LEU A 80 9.38 -2.16 -6.81
C LEU A 80 9.44 -0.64 -6.57
N LYS A 81 10.65 -0.05 -6.45
CA LYS A 81 10.80 1.40 -6.33
C LYS A 81 10.32 2.07 -7.61
N ASN A 82 9.55 3.15 -7.49
CA ASN A 82 8.93 3.87 -8.60
C ASN A 82 7.90 3.06 -9.41
N THR A 83 7.33 2.00 -8.81
CA THR A 83 6.23 1.24 -9.43
C THR A 83 4.91 1.47 -8.70
N CYS A 84 3.81 0.99 -9.26
CA CYS A 84 2.51 1.01 -8.59
C CYS A 84 2.48 0.20 -7.27
N LEU A 85 3.45 -0.70 -7.05
CA LEU A 85 3.59 -1.49 -5.82
C LEU A 85 4.58 -0.89 -4.81
N GLU A 86 5.08 0.33 -5.03
CA GLU A 86 6.06 0.98 -4.13
C GLU A 86 5.57 1.03 -2.69
N GLU A 87 4.28 1.33 -2.48
CA GLU A 87 3.73 1.42 -1.13
C GLU A 87 3.59 0.05 -0.46
N PHE A 88 3.26 -0.99 -1.25
CA PHE A 88 3.25 -2.35 -0.71
C PHE A 88 4.66 -2.80 -0.36
N TYR A 89 5.67 -2.32 -1.08
CA TYR A 89 7.06 -2.58 -0.76
C TYR A 89 7.48 -1.88 0.54
N LEU A 90 7.13 -0.61 0.71
CA LEU A 90 7.39 0.17 1.92
C LEU A 90 6.78 -0.47 3.18
N GLN A 91 5.54 -0.95 3.06
CA GLN A 91 4.80 -1.60 4.15
C GLN A 91 5.12 -3.09 4.32
N GLU A 92 6.16 -3.59 3.63
CA GLU A 92 6.58 -5.00 3.60
C GLU A 92 5.51 -6.01 3.14
N LEU A 93 4.45 -5.54 2.50
CA LEU A 93 3.36 -6.34 1.91
C LEU A 93 3.79 -7.00 0.59
N ALA A 94 4.75 -6.41 -0.12
CA ALA A 94 5.32 -6.95 -1.35
C ALA A 94 6.80 -7.27 -1.18
N LYS A 95 7.18 -8.51 -1.48
CA LYS A 95 8.57 -8.99 -1.43
C LYS A 95 8.98 -9.58 -2.78
N THR A 96 10.20 -9.31 -3.20
CA THR A 96 10.73 -9.83 -4.48
C THR A 96 11.53 -11.10 -4.23
N THR A 97 11.33 -12.09 -5.09
CA THR A 97 12.17 -13.28 -5.19
C THR A 97 12.99 -13.19 -6.49
N ASN A 98 13.57 -14.31 -6.93
CA ASN A 98 14.30 -14.34 -8.20
C ASN A 98 13.39 -14.07 -9.40
N ASP A 99 12.20 -14.66 -9.41
CA ASP A 99 11.28 -14.73 -10.56
C ASP A 99 9.92 -14.05 -10.32
N SER A 100 9.59 -13.72 -9.07
CA SER A 100 8.25 -13.27 -8.70
C SER A 100 8.24 -12.13 -7.68
N ILE A 101 7.11 -11.44 -7.64
CA ILE A 101 6.74 -10.47 -6.60
C ILE A 101 5.63 -11.12 -5.78
N VAL A 102 5.94 -11.51 -4.54
CA VAL A 102 4.99 -12.12 -3.62
C VAL A 102 4.29 -11.02 -2.84
N ILE A 103 2.96 -10.98 -2.90
CA ILE A 103 2.14 -10.00 -2.19
C ILE A 103 1.33 -10.72 -1.12
N THR A 104 1.41 -10.23 0.11
CA THR A 104 0.67 -10.73 1.27
C THR A 104 -0.10 -9.58 1.89
N LEU A 105 -1.42 -9.69 1.90
CA LEU A 105 -2.35 -8.63 2.30
C LEU A 105 -3.11 -9.07 3.56
N PRO A 106 -2.72 -8.55 4.74
CA PRO A 106 -3.47 -8.78 5.97
C PRO A 106 -4.66 -7.82 6.03
N PHE A 107 -5.85 -8.38 6.14
CA PHE A 107 -7.11 -7.68 6.28
C PHE A 107 -7.67 -7.85 7.69
N ASP A 108 -8.21 -6.74 8.19
CA ASP A 108 -9.03 -6.69 9.38
C ASP A 108 -10.45 -6.26 8.96
N LEU A 109 -11.46 -6.87 9.57
CA LEU A 109 -12.87 -6.64 9.27
C LEU A 109 -13.41 -5.37 9.98
N HIS A 110 -12.72 -4.86 11.02
CA HIS A 110 -13.22 -3.74 11.85
C HIS A 110 -12.71 -2.33 11.51
N GLY A 111 -12.66 -1.99 10.22
CA GLY A 111 -12.54 -0.58 9.83
C GLY A 111 -13.74 0.31 10.23
N TYR A 112 -14.89 -0.29 10.57
CA TYR A 112 -16.15 0.41 10.85
C TYR A 112 -16.64 0.35 12.32
N ASP A 113 -16.08 -0.51 13.18
CA ASP A 113 -16.53 -0.69 14.59
C ASP A 113 -15.55 -0.10 15.61
N CYS A 114 -15.02 1.09 15.32
CA CYS A 114 -14.28 1.91 16.28
C CYS A 114 -13.07 1.24 16.98
N GLY A 115 -12.47 0.20 16.38
CA GLY A 115 -11.20 -0.39 16.86
C GLY A 115 -11.32 -1.45 17.95
N ALA A 116 -12.49 -2.07 18.15
CA ALA A 116 -12.54 -3.34 18.88
C ALA A 116 -11.76 -4.41 18.08
N PRO A 117 -10.83 -5.18 18.68
CA PRO A 117 -10.11 -6.21 17.96
C PRO A 117 -11.10 -7.27 17.51
N ASP A 118 -11.16 -7.46 16.19
CA ASP A 118 -11.92 -8.55 15.62
C ASP A 118 -11.28 -9.87 16.06
N ALA A 119 -12.09 -10.85 16.41
CA ALA A 119 -11.56 -12.18 16.68
C ALA A 119 -11.13 -12.89 15.39
N TYR A 120 -11.30 -12.25 14.23
CA TYR A 120 -10.97 -12.78 12.92
C TYR A 120 -9.94 -11.92 12.19
N THR A 121 -8.96 -12.57 11.58
CA THR A 121 -8.03 -11.91 10.65
C THR A 121 -8.01 -12.69 9.36
N THR A 122 -8.00 -11.99 8.23
CA THR A 122 -7.97 -12.61 6.90
C THR A 122 -6.69 -12.22 6.17
N GLU A 123 -5.91 -13.19 5.74
CA GLU A 123 -4.74 -12.98 4.89
C GLU A 123 -5.05 -13.43 3.46
N VAL A 124 -4.78 -12.56 2.49
CA VAL A 124 -4.80 -12.92 1.06
C VAL A 124 -3.39 -12.84 0.51
N ARG A 125 -2.95 -13.91 -0.15
CA ARG A 125 -1.61 -14.02 -0.72
C ARG A 125 -1.68 -14.42 -2.19
N PHE A 126 -0.89 -13.75 -3.02
CA PHE A 126 -0.74 -14.07 -4.44
C PHE A 126 0.67 -13.68 -4.92
N SER A 127 0.98 -13.98 -6.18
CA SER A 127 2.29 -13.67 -6.77
C SER A 127 2.13 -13.15 -8.18
N LEU A 128 2.94 -12.16 -8.53
CA LEU A 128 3.03 -11.59 -9.87
C LEU A 128 4.38 -11.97 -10.50
N PRO A 129 4.47 -12.10 -11.82
CA PRO A 129 5.74 -12.19 -12.52
C PRO A 129 6.62 -10.97 -12.20
N LYS A 130 7.93 -11.20 -12.01
CA LYS A 130 8.89 -10.12 -11.81
C LYS A 130 9.33 -9.54 -13.15
N GLU A 131 8.43 -8.78 -13.77
CA GLU A 131 8.64 -8.12 -15.07
C GLU A 131 8.79 -6.60 -14.91
N THR A 132 9.38 -5.95 -15.91
CA THR A 132 9.44 -4.49 -16.02
C THR A 132 8.89 -4.09 -17.40
N PRO A 133 7.72 -3.43 -17.48
CA PRO A 133 6.85 -3.00 -16.38
C PRO A 133 6.18 -4.18 -15.64
N ILE A 134 5.64 -3.92 -14.44
CA ILE A 134 4.86 -4.92 -13.70
C ILE A 134 3.58 -5.22 -14.48
N VAL A 135 3.33 -6.50 -14.72
CA VAL A 135 2.15 -6.98 -15.44
C VAL A 135 1.19 -7.68 -14.47
N PHE A 136 -0.09 -7.32 -14.54
CA PHE A 136 -1.18 -7.99 -13.84
C PHE A 136 -1.81 -9.03 -14.78
N PRO A 137 -1.70 -10.33 -14.49
CA PRO A 137 -2.18 -11.39 -15.39
C PRO A 137 -3.70 -11.48 -15.41
N ASP A 138 -4.28 -11.93 -16.53
CA ASP A 138 -5.73 -12.12 -16.63
C ASP A 138 -6.28 -13.14 -15.62
N LEU A 139 -5.46 -14.13 -15.26
CA LEU A 139 -5.75 -15.14 -14.25
C LEU A 139 -4.70 -15.04 -13.15
N LEU A 140 -5.15 -14.81 -11.92
CA LEU A 140 -4.28 -14.64 -10.76
C LEU A 140 -4.62 -15.68 -9.68
N PRO A 141 -3.82 -16.76 -9.57
CA PRO A 141 -3.95 -17.70 -8.47
C PRO A 141 -3.70 -16.99 -7.13
N PHE A 142 -4.55 -17.29 -6.15
CA PHE A 142 -4.42 -16.75 -4.81
C PHE A 142 -4.70 -17.80 -3.74
N TYR A 143 -4.28 -17.48 -2.53
CA TYR A 143 -4.54 -18.20 -1.31
C TYR A 143 -5.19 -17.25 -0.30
N GLU A 144 -6.25 -17.68 0.35
CA GLU A 144 -6.90 -16.97 1.45
C GLU A 144 -6.81 -17.84 2.70
N LYS A 145 -6.49 -17.21 3.83
CA LYS A 145 -6.55 -17.82 5.15
C LYS A 145 -7.27 -16.89 6.09
N GLN A 146 -8.31 -17.39 6.76
CA GLN A 146 -8.89 -16.72 7.91
C GLN A 146 -8.47 -17.45 9.18
N THR A 147 -8.06 -16.69 10.20
CA THR A 147 -7.81 -17.19 11.55
C THR A 147 -8.73 -16.49 12.52
N GLY A 148 -9.15 -17.18 13.58
CA GLY A 148 -10.08 -16.65 14.57
C GLY A 148 -10.90 -17.74 15.25
N PHE A 149 -12.16 -17.45 15.59
CA PHE A 149 -13.07 -18.48 16.12
C PHE A 149 -13.42 -19.55 15.08
N GLU A 150 -13.47 -19.17 13.80
CA GLU A 150 -13.62 -20.07 12.66
C GLU A 150 -12.42 -19.89 11.73
N GLU A 151 -11.71 -20.98 11.53
CA GLU A 151 -10.55 -21.03 10.66
C GLU A 151 -10.91 -21.68 9.33
N TYR A 152 -10.47 -21.06 8.25
CA TYR A 152 -10.48 -21.69 6.95
C TYR A 152 -9.30 -21.24 6.13
N HIS A 153 -8.99 -22.04 5.13
CA HIS A 153 -8.10 -21.64 4.07
C HIS A 153 -8.51 -22.28 2.76
N PHE A 154 -8.27 -21.58 1.66
CA PHE A 154 -8.50 -22.13 0.34
C PHE A 154 -7.57 -21.49 -0.69
N LYS A 155 -7.47 -22.15 -1.83
CA LYS A 155 -6.86 -21.61 -3.03
C LYS A 155 -7.94 -21.48 -4.10
N ASP A 156 -7.84 -20.43 -4.88
CA ASP A 156 -8.70 -20.23 -6.04
C ASP A 156 -7.98 -19.31 -7.05
N THR A 157 -8.67 -18.93 -8.12
CA THR A 157 -8.13 -18.02 -9.14
C THR A 157 -9.03 -16.82 -9.28
N TYR A 158 -8.44 -15.63 -9.27
CA TYR A 158 -9.13 -14.43 -9.70
C TYR A 158 -9.05 -14.27 -11.22
N GLU A 159 -10.11 -13.70 -11.78
CA GLU A 159 -10.14 -13.15 -13.13
C GLU A 159 -9.97 -11.64 -13.08
N LEU A 160 -9.12 -11.10 -13.96
CA LEU A 160 -8.91 -9.66 -14.09
C LEU A 160 -10.14 -9.00 -14.69
N ILE A 161 -10.70 -8.03 -13.97
CA ILE A 161 -11.80 -7.19 -14.46
C ILE A 161 -11.25 -5.98 -15.19
N GLU A 162 -10.33 -5.27 -14.53
CA GLU A 162 -9.80 -4.01 -15.01
C GLU A 162 -8.42 -3.77 -14.40
N ALA A 163 -7.48 -3.29 -15.22
CA ALA A 163 -6.17 -2.82 -14.79
C ALA A 163 -5.88 -1.47 -15.44
N THR A 164 -5.58 -0.47 -14.62
CA THR A 164 -5.24 0.89 -15.04
C THR A 164 -4.06 1.42 -14.22
N SER A 165 -3.53 2.59 -14.59
CA SER A 165 -2.53 3.30 -13.78
C SER A 165 -3.05 3.77 -12.41
N LYS A 166 -4.37 3.70 -12.16
CA LYS A 166 -4.99 4.17 -10.91
C LYS A 166 -5.47 3.03 -10.02
N HIS A 167 -5.79 1.87 -10.59
CA HIS A 167 -6.33 0.75 -9.85
C HIS A 167 -6.29 -0.56 -10.62
N VAL A 168 -6.42 -1.67 -9.91
CA VAL A 168 -6.62 -3.02 -10.44
C VAL A 168 -7.80 -3.67 -9.71
N ILE A 169 -8.66 -4.36 -10.46
CA ILE A 169 -9.83 -5.07 -9.96
C ILE A 169 -9.73 -6.54 -10.40
N TYR A 170 -9.76 -7.43 -9.43
CA TYR A 170 -9.83 -8.88 -9.60
C TYR A 170 -11.10 -9.43 -8.97
N HIS A 171 -11.67 -10.46 -9.57
CA HIS A 171 -12.83 -11.15 -9.02
C HIS A 171 -12.76 -12.66 -9.18
N CYS A 172 -13.20 -13.38 -8.16
CA CYS A 172 -13.31 -14.83 -8.13
C CYS A 172 -14.77 -15.18 -7.91
N GLU A 173 -15.43 -15.69 -8.96
CA GLU A 173 -16.87 -15.98 -8.95
C GLU A 173 -17.21 -17.14 -8.00
N THR A 174 -16.42 -18.23 -8.04
CA THR A 174 -16.61 -19.43 -7.22
C THR A 174 -16.63 -19.14 -5.73
N ARG A 175 -15.85 -18.14 -5.28
CA ARG A 175 -15.75 -17.72 -3.88
C ARG A 175 -16.45 -16.39 -3.61
N ARG A 176 -16.99 -15.72 -4.64
CA ARG A 176 -17.56 -14.38 -4.57
C ARG A 176 -16.62 -13.39 -3.85
N ARG A 177 -15.37 -13.36 -4.29
CA ARG A 177 -14.32 -12.50 -3.72
C ARG A 177 -13.91 -11.44 -4.72
N THR A 178 -13.84 -10.18 -4.33
CA THR A 178 -13.29 -9.11 -5.17
C THR A 178 -12.12 -8.43 -4.47
N LEU A 179 -10.98 -8.36 -5.13
CA LEU A 179 -9.81 -7.62 -4.69
C LEU A 179 -9.69 -6.33 -5.50
N VAL A 180 -9.62 -5.18 -4.83
CA VAL A 180 -9.41 -3.88 -5.48
C VAL A 180 -8.14 -3.23 -4.91
N LEU A 181 -7.13 -3.08 -5.77
CA LEU A 181 -5.88 -2.39 -5.45
C LEU A 181 -5.96 -0.96 -5.99
N PHE A 182 -5.77 0.06 -5.15
CA PHE A 182 -5.68 1.44 -5.58
C PHE A 182 -4.23 1.91 -5.63
N PHE A 183 -3.84 2.50 -6.76
CA PHE A 183 -2.52 3.08 -6.97
C PHE A 183 -2.66 4.60 -7.04
N PRO A 184 -2.14 5.34 -6.06
CA PRO A 184 -2.16 6.80 -6.13
C PRO A 184 -1.35 7.30 -7.33
N LYS A 185 -1.77 8.44 -7.89
CA LYS A 185 -1.03 9.18 -8.93
C LYS A 185 -0.70 10.62 -8.54
N VAL A 186 -0.84 11.02 -7.27
CA VAL A 186 -0.75 12.44 -6.87
C VAL A 186 0.19 12.64 -5.68
N LYS A 187 1.19 13.53 -5.85
CA LYS A 187 2.02 14.10 -4.77
C LYS A 187 1.11 14.67 -3.69
N GLY A 188 1.24 14.21 -2.44
CA GLY A 188 0.50 14.77 -1.31
C GLY A 188 -0.43 13.78 -0.61
N SER A 189 -1.09 12.88 -1.34
CA SER A 189 -2.06 11.94 -0.76
C SER A 189 -1.80 10.51 -1.23
N TRP A 190 -0.75 9.89 -0.67
CA TRP A 190 -0.49 8.47 -0.85
C TRP A 190 -1.36 7.68 0.14
N ARG A 191 -2.56 7.33 -0.30
CA ARG A 191 -3.37 6.27 0.32
C ARG A 191 -3.54 5.15 -0.71
N GLY A 192 -2.55 4.28 -0.85
CA GLY A 192 -2.72 3.01 -1.54
C GLY A 192 -3.73 2.14 -0.80
N ASN A 193 -5.03 2.38 -0.99
CA ASN A 193 -6.01 1.53 -0.34
C ASN A 193 -6.05 0.17 -1.03
N VAL A 194 -6.26 -0.88 -0.23
CA VAL A 194 -6.74 -2.15 -0.76
C VAL A 194 -8.06 -2.45 -0.07
N ASN A 195 -9.06 -2.75 -0.87
CA ASN A 195 -10.35 -3.22 -0.39
C ASN A 195 -10.54 -4.67 -0.81
N TYR A 196 -10.97 -5.48 0.14
CA TYR A 196 -11.32 -6.87 -0.10
C TYR A 196 -12.79 -7.12 0.19
N PHE A 197 -13.54 -7.49 -0.85
CA PHE A 197 -14.97 -7.67 -0.77
C PHE A 197 -15.30 -9.16 -0.73
N VAL A 198 -16.06 -9.56 0.28
CA VAL A 198 -16.44 -10.96 0.53
C VAL A 198 -17.94 -11.13 0.33
N GLY A 199 -18.31 -12.16 -0.43
CA GLY A 199 -19.70 -12.50 -0.71
C GLY A 199 -20.37 -11.59 -1.73
N VAL A 200 -19.60 -10.90 -2.56
CA VAL A 200 -20.12 -9.94 -3.54
C VAL A 200 -20.11 -10.52 -4.94
N GLY A 201 -21.15 -10.27 -5.74
CA GLY A 201 -21.21 -10.75 -7.14
C GLY A 201 -20.37 -9.92 -8.11
N ARG A 202 -19.88 -10.56 -9.18
CA ARG A 202 -19.05 -9.94 -10.25
C ARG A 202 -19.58 -8.63 -10.82
N ASN A 203 -20.90 -8.54 -11.02
CA ASN A 203 -21.55 -7.41 -11.69
C ASN A 203 -21.55 -6.12 -10.86
N ARG A 204 -21.21 -6.19 -9.57
CA ARG A 204 -21.17 -5.02 -8.70
C ARG A 204 -20.00 -4.10 -9.01
N PHE A 205 -18.93 -4.59 -9.64
CA PHE A 205 -17.68 -3.84 -9.82
C PHE A 205 -17.33 -3.56 -11.28
N ASN A 206 -17.02 -2.30 -11.56
CA ASN A 206 -16.32 -1.82 -12.75
C ASN A 206 -15.53 -0.54 -12.40
N GLY A 207 -14.58 -0.13 -13.23
CA GLY A 207 -13.74 1.05 -12.94
C GLY A 207 -14.49 2.36 -12.74
N LYS A 208 -15.76 2.47 -13.19
CA LYS A 208 -16.58 3.68 -13.02
C LYS A 208 -17.27 3.76 -11.66
N ASN A 209 -17.48 2.63 -10.98
CA ASN A 209 -18.28 2.59 -9.75
C ASN A 209 -17.51 2.14 -8.51
N ILE A 210 -16.22 1.78 -8.61
CA ILE A 210 -15.42 1.28 -7.47
C ILE A 210 -15.44 2.20 -6.24
N TYR A 211 -15.43 3.52 -6.42
CA TYR A 211 -15.47 4.48 -5.31
C TYR A 211 -16.86 4.52 -4.68
N THR A 212 -17.91 4.55 -5.49
CA THR A 212 -19.31 4.51 -5.01
C THR A 212 -19.62 3.22 -4.28
N VAL A 213 -19.18 2.07 -4.80
CA VAL A 213 -19.39 0.76 -4.15
C VAL A 213 -18.69 0.69 -2.80
N ARG A 214 -17.53 1.33 -2.66
CA ARG A 214 -16.84 1.44 -1.37
C ARG A 214 -17.62 2.32 -0.39
N GLU A 215 -17.97 3.54 -0.80
CA GLU A 215 -18.61 4.55 0.06
C GLU A 215 -20.02 4.14 0.52
N LYS A 216 -20.78 3.52 -0.39
CA LYS A 216 -22.17 3.12 -0.16
C LYS A 216 -22.32 1.61 0.03
N PHE A 217 -21.24 0.94 0.45
CA PHE A 217 -21.22 -0.52 0.49
C PHE A 217 -22.38 -1.12 1.30
N ARG A 218 -22.69 -0.49 2.44
CA ARG A 218 -23.77 -0.86 3.35
C ARG A 218 -25.15 -0.58 2.76
N ASP A 219 -25.34 0.60 2.18
CA ASP A 219 -26.65 1.09 1.74
C ASP A 219 -27.10 0.43 0.43
N ASP A 220 -26.16 0.13 -0.47
CA ASP A 220 -26.42 -0.46 -1.78
C ASP A 220 -26.25 -2.00 -1.77
N LYS A 221 -26.38 -2.62 -0.60
CA LYS A 221 -26.12 -4.06 -0.43
C LYS A 221 -27.34 -4.90 -0.82
N PRO A 222 -27.21 -5.89 -1.73
CA PRO A 222 -28.24 -6.89 -1.94
C PRO A 222 -28.52 -7.72 -0.67
N ALA A 223 -29.77 -8.11 -0.45
CA ALA A 223 -30.21 -8.83 0.76
C ALA A 223 -29.48 -10.17 1.00
N ASN A 224 -28.87 -10.76 -0.03
CA ASN A 224 -28.15 -12.04 0.04
C ASN A 224 -26.63 -11.88 0.33
N GLU A 225 -26.12 -10.66 0.45
CA GLU A 225 -24.76 -10.40 0.89
C GLU A 225 -24.80 -10.10 2.39
N TRP A 226 -23.90 -10.65 3.20
CA TRP A 226 -23.97 -10.53 4.66
C TRP A 226 -23.02 -9.47 5.23
N ASN A 227 -21.85 -9.26 4.60
CA ASN A 227 -20.88 -8.23 5.02
C ASN A 227 -21.46 -6.81 4.94
N ILE A 228 -21.11 -5.96 5.90
CA ILE A 228 -21.59 -4.57 5.97
C ILE A 228 -20.53 -3.55 5.55
N ALA A 229 -19.29 -3.99 5.34
CA ALA A 229 -18.16 -3.22 4.82
C ALA A 229 -17.17 -4.13 4.07
N PRO A 230 -16.35 -3.60 3.14
CA PRO A 230 -15.18 -4.32 2.65
C PRO A 230 -14.14 -4.46 3.76
N TYR A 231 -13.33 -5.52 3.68
CA TYR A 231 -12.21 -5.68 4.58
C TYR A 231 -11.10 -4.72 4.14
N MET A 232 -10.46 -4.08 5.11
CA MET A 232 -9.42 -3.08 4.88
C MET A 232 -8.09 -3.58 5.42
N LEU A 233 -6.99 -3.13 4.83
CA LEU A 233 -5.66 -3.52 5.27
C LEU A 233 -5.39 -3.05 6.70
N THR A 234 -4.86 -3.95 7.53
CA THR A 234 -4.52 -3.66 8.92
C THR A 234 -3.32 -2.71 9.04
N ARG A 235 -2.40 -2.74 8.06
CA ARG A 235 -1.08 -2.07 8.10
C ARG A 235 -0.93 -0.90 7.12
N PHE A 236 -2.00 -0.19 6.81
CA PHE A 236 -1.95 0.94 5.88
C PHE A 236 -2.18 2.29 6.57
N ASN A 237 -1.63 2.44 7.77
CA ASN A 237 -1.63 3.73 8.47
C ASN A 237 -0.31 4.48 8.16
N GLN A 238 -0.42 5.80 7.96
CA GLN A 238 0.74 6.63 7.60
C GLN A 238 1.69 6.82 8.79
N ILE A 239 1.18 6.65 10.02
CA ILE A 239 1.88 6.93 11.28
C ILE A 239 3.08 6.00 11.49
N GLU A 240 3.14 4.87 10.76
CA GLU A 240 4.20 3.87 10.91
C GLU A 240 5.55 4.21 10.26
N TYR A 241 5.65 5.23 9.38
CA TYR A 241 6.94 5.53 8.74
C TYR A 241 8.01 6.05 9.69
N GLU A 242 7.62 6.77 10.75
CA GLU A 242 8.58 7.17 11.79
C GLU A 242 9.15 5.93 12.51
N TYR A 243 8.32 4.92 12.81
CA TYR A 243 8.76 3.68 13.43
C TYR A 243 9.68 2.85 12.51
N MET A 244 9.46 2.88 11.19
CA MET A 244 10.37 2.24 10.23
C MET A 244 11.76 2.88 10.18
N LEU A 245 11.91 4.09 10.71
CA LEU A 245 13.17 4.83 10.76
C LEU A 245 13.86 4.74 12.12
N ALA A 246 13.11 4.46 13.19
CA ALA A 246 13.63 4.24 14.53
C ALA A 246 14.36 2.89 14.56
N ASP A 247 15.67 2.93 14.78
CA ASP A 247 16.54 1.75 14.93
C ASP A 247 16.40 1.11 16.32
#